data_AF-A0A3D3YRS0-F1
#
_entry.id   AF-A0A3D3YRS0-F1
#
_cell.length_a   1.000
_cell.length_b   1.000
_cell.length_c   1.000
_cell.angle_alpha   90.00
_cell.angle_beta   90.00
_cell.angle_gamma   90.00
#
_symmetry.space_group_name_H-M   'P 1'
#
loop_
_entity.id
_entity.type
_entity.pdbx_description
1 polymer ?
#
loop_
_entity_poly.entity_id
_entity_poly.type
_entity_poly.pdbx_seq_one_letter_code
_entity_poly.pdbx_strand_id
1 'polypeptide(L)'
;MNGLVVQQVSLAELGDYRYLYDPATGMLYHYLYDPSRGVYALVFATGWVPAPKLVNVSYGDKLRITAAYVYQGPAFSGTLYGAIGQKVVSTFDEILAAQSTISVTEKTSPATLQATVDIPITTAIAGGKNYAIYVKIRDSGGATKIISDYYENAVYVVGAEPAFSALTITDYIKV
;
A
#
# COMPACT_ATOMS: atom_id res chain seq x y z
N MET A 1 4.49 -19.57 27.87
CA MET A 1 4.01 -18.23 27.48
C MET A 1 5.25 -17.42 27.10
N ASN A 2 5.66 -17.47 25.83
CA ASN A 2 6.84 -16.74 25.37
C ASN A 2 6.40 -15.33 24.96
N GLY A 3 6.92 -14.35 25.68
CA GLY A 3 6.45 -12.97 25.69
C GLY A 3 6.66 -12.24 24.37
N LEU A 4 5.67 -11.41 24.03
CA LEU A 4 5.79 -10.34 23.05
C LEU A 4 7.00 -9.47 23.41
N VAL A 5 7.90 -9.26 22.46
CA VAL A 5 9.05 -8.37 22.64
C VAL A 5 8.61 -6.97 22.23
N VAL A 6 8.45 -6.08 23.21
CA VAL A 6 8.17 -4.66 22.96
C VAL A 6 9.49 -3.99 22.59
N GLN A 7 9.72 -3.75 21.30
CA GLN A 7 10.83 -2.88 20.88
C GLN A 7 10.28 -1.46 20.67
N GLN A 8 10.50 -0.60 21.66
CA GLN A 8 10.10 0.80 21.60
C GLN A 8 11.12 1.59 20.76
N VAL A 9 10.70 2.05 19.57
CA VAL A 9 11.46 3.05 18.80
C VAL A 9 10.58 4.30 18.76
N SER A 10 10.91 5.35 19.53
CA SER A 10 10.15 6.60 19.50
C SER A 10 10.59 7.44 18.31
N LEU A 11 9.66 7.72 17.39
CA LEU A 11 9.81 8.78 16.40
C LEU A 11 8.99 9.96 16.91
N ALA A 12 9.69 11.02 17.32
CA ALA A 12 9.06 12.18 17.96
C ALA A 12 8.19 13.00 16.98
N GLU A 13 7.20 13.68 17.56
CA GLU A 13 6.34 14.78 17.03
C GLU A 13 4.92 14.48 16.52
N LEU A 14 4.43 13.23 16.48
CA LEU A 14 3.02 12.93 16.13
C LEU A 14 2.27 12.01 17.12
N GLY A 15 2.73 11.95 18.37
CA GLY A 15 2.31 10.93 19.33
C GLY A 15 3.11 9.64 19.14
N ASP A 16 3.40 8.93 20.23
CA ASP A 16 4.24 7.74 20.21
C ASP A 16 3.60 6.60 19.38
N TYR A 17 3.86 6.57 18.07
CA TYR A 17 3.66 5.38 17.25
C TYR A 17 4.67 4.33 17.69
N ARG A 18 4.19 3.20 18.18
CA ARG A 18 5.03 2.11 18.69
C ARG A 18 4.76 0.82 17.94
N TYR A 19 5.77 -0.03 17.86
CA TYR A 19 5.71 -1.32 17.17
C TYR A 19 5.82 -2.44 18.21
N LEU A 20 5.04 -3.52 18.04
CA LEU A 20 5.23 -4.79 18.71
C LEU A 20 5.65 -5.80 17.66
N TYR A 21 6.79 -6.45 17.87
CA TYR A 21 7.15 -7.62 17.08
C TYR A 21 6.70 -8.86 17.83
N ASP A 22 5.88 -9.69 17.19
CA ASP A 22 5.56 -11.02 17.69
C ASP A 22 6.54 -12.04 17.11
N PRO A 23 7.52 -12.52 17.90
CA PRO A 23 8.51 -13.47 17.42
C PRO A 23 7.94 -14.86 17.10
N ALA A 24 6.72 -15.18 17.56
CA ALA A 24 6.08 -16.47 17.26
C ALA A 24 5.42 -16.49 15.87
N THR A 25 4.94 -15.34 15.41
CA THR A 25 4.24 -15.20 14.11
C THR A 25 5.04 -14.40 13.08
N GLY A 26 6.10 -13.71 13.50
CA GLY A 26 6.87 -12.78 12.67
C GLY A 26 6.11 -11.49 12.34
N MET A 27 4.95 -11.25 12.98
CA MET A 27 4.10 -10.10 12.69
C MET A 27 4.57 -8.84 13.43
N LEU A 28 4.56 -7.71 12.73
CA LEU A 28 4.69 -6.38 13.31
C LEU A 28 3.30 -5.78 13.53
N TYR A 29 3.02 -5.33 14.75
CA TYR A 29 1.80 -4.63 15.12
C TYR A 29 2.14 -3.18 15.41
N HIS A 30 1.48 -2.21 14.78
CA HIS A 30 1.63 -0.82 15.18
C HIS A 30 0.48 -0.47 16.12
N TYR A 31 0.79 0.30 17.16
CA TYR A 31 -0.22 0.81 18.07
C TYR A 31 0.00 2.28 18.37
N LEU A 32 -1.11 2.96 18.61
CA LEU A 32 -1.14 4.33 19.12
C LEU A 32 -1.42 4.25 20.62
N TYR A 33 -0.50 4.80 21.41
CA TYR A 33 -0.68 4.93 22.86
C TYR A 33 -1.13 6.36 23.21
N ASP A 34 -2.41 6.53 23.56
CA ASP A 34 -2.94 7.79 24.11
C ASP A 34 -3.23 7.60 25.61
N PRO A 35 -2.43 8.18 26.52
CA PRO A 35 -2.63 8.01 27.97
C PRO A 35 -3.94 8.61 28.49
N SER A 36 -4.64 9.45 27.72
CA SER A 36 -5.95 10.00 28.07
C SER A 36 -7.13 9.12 27.63
N ARG A 37 -6.90 8.18 26.70
CA ARG A 37 -7.94 7.34 26.07
C ARG A 37 -7.66 5.83 26.09
N GLY A 38 -6.49 5.41 26.58
CA GLY A 38 -6.05 4.02 26.58
C GLY A 38 -5.24 3.62 25.34
N VAL A 39 -4.81 2.37 25.29
CA VAL A 39 -4.03 1.82 24.16
C VAL A 39 -4.97 1.45 23.02
N TYR A 40 -4.80 2.06 21.85
CA TYR A 40 -5.44 1.62 20.62
C TYR A 40 -4.47 0.73 19.85
N ALA A 41 -4.61 -0.58 20.05
CA ALA A 41 -4.02 -1.56 19.14
C ALA A 41 -4.84 -1.55 17.85
N LEU A 42 -4.42 -0.74 16.87
CA LEU A 42 -4.93 -0.88 15.52
C LEU A 42 -4.25 -2.11 14.93
N VAL A 43 -4.97 -3.23 14.90
CA VAL A 43 -4.50 -4.58 14.57
C VAL A 43 -3.77 -4.65 13.21
N PHE A 44 -3.88 -3.61 12.38
CA PHE A 44 -3.24 -3.50 11.07
C PHE A 44 -2.84 -2.05 10.71
N ALA A 45 -2.68 -1.13 11.67
CA ALA A 45 -2.17 0.19 11.33
C ALA A 45 -0.74 0.01 10.86
N THR A 46 -0.44 0.46 9.65
CA THR A 46 0.91 0.50 9.15
C THR A 46 1.40 1.94 9.13
N GLY A 47 2.72 2.13 9.06
CA GLY A 47 3.30 3.46 9.08
C GLY A 47 2.98 4.17 7.77
N TRP A 48 2.76 5.48 7.84
CA TRP A 48 2.90 6.32 6.65
C TRP A 48 4.39 6.55 6.44
N VAL A 49 4.91 6.08 5.32
CA VAL A 49 6.34 6.11 5.00
C VAL A 49 6.51 6.74 3.61
N PRO A 50 7.50 7.63 3.41
CA PRO A 50 7.81 8.15 2.08
C PRO A 50 8.05 7.00 1.09
N ALA A 51 7.40 7.03 -0.07
CA ALA A 51 7.66 6.05 -1.10
C ALA A 51 9.12 6.14 -1.57
N PRO A 52 9.81 5.01 -1.77
CA PRO A 52 11.20 5.00 -2.25
C PRO A 52 11.34 5.52 -3.69
N LYS A 53 10.22 5.61 -4.42
CA LYS A 53 10.14 6.17 -5.77
C LYS A 53 8.70 6.63 -6.06
N LEU A 54 8.60 7.57 -7.00
CA LEU A 54 7.35 8.00 -7.62
C LEU A 54 7.14 7.31 -8.97
N VAL A 55 5.91 6.89 -9.27
CA VAL A 55 5.51 6.38 -10.58
C VAL A 55 4.45 7.29 -11.19
N ASN A 56 4.71 7.82 -12.38
CA ASN A 56 3.72 8.57 -13.15
C ASN A 56 2.83 7.59 -13.92
N VAL A 57 1.52 7.79 -13.85
CA VAL A 57 0.53 6.97 -14.56
C VAL A 57 -0.54 7.84 -15.21
N SER A 58 -1.11 7.36 -16.30
CA SER A 58 -2.26 7.98 -16.99
C SER A 58 -3.50 7.09 -16.86
N TYR A 59 -4.68 7.63 -17.13
CA TYR A 59 -5.90 6.80 -17.19
C TYR A 59 -5.77 5.73 -18.28
N GLY A 60 -6.18 4.50 -17.95
CA GLY A 60 -6.02 3.34 -18.82
C GLY A 60 -4.74 2.54 -18.57
N ASP A 61 -3.75 3.11 -17.89
CA ASP A 61 -2.57 2.37 -17.44
C ASP A 61 -2.93 1.35 -16.36
N LYS A 62 -1.96 0.47 -16.06
CA LYS A 62 -2.00 -0.39 -14.87
C LYS A 62 -0.77 -0.15 -14.03
N LEU A 63 -0.96 0.07 -12.74
CA LEU A 63 0.13 0.04 -11.77
C LEU A 63 0.34 -1.40 -11.30
N ARG A 64 1.50 -1.97 -11.63
CA ARG A 64 1.95 -3.25 -11.05
C ARG A 64 2.69 -2.99 -9.74
N ILE A 65 2.20 -3.57 -8.66
CA ILE A 65 2.90 -3.63 -7.38
C ILE A 65 3.49 -5.03 -7.21
N THR A 66 4.79 -5.11 -6.99
CA THR A 66 5.49 -6.36 -6.61
C THR A 66 5.77 -6.32 -5.12
N ALA A 67 5.24 -7.30 -4.39
CA ALA A 67 5.42 -7.43 -2.95
C ALA A 67 6.31 -8.63 -2.64
N ALA A 68 7.36 -8.41 -1.86
CA ALA A 68 8.13 -9.48 -1.24
C ALA A 68 7.62 -9.72 0.18
N TYR A 69 7.53 -10.98 0.59
CA TYR A 69 7.10 -11.38 1.93
C TYR A 69 7.82 -12.65 2.36
N VAL A 70 8.02 -12.81 3.67
CA VAL A 70 8.58 -14.04 4.24
C VAL A 70 7.43 -14.95 4.67
N TYR A 71 7.49 -16.22 4.30
CA TYR A 71 6.50 -17.21 4.66
C TYR A 71 7.14 -18.44 5.31
N GLN A 72 6.53 -18.92 6.39
CA GLN A 72 6.80 -20.20 7.02
C GLN A 72 5.46 -20.77 7.51
N GLY A 73 5.19 -22.05 7.24
CA GLY A 73 3.96 -22.71 7.66
C GLY A 73 3.41 -23.68 6.62
N PRO A 74 2.19 -24.22 6.86
CA PRO A 74 1.49 -25.13 5.96
C PRO A 74 1.27 -24.57 4.55
N ALA A 75 0.75 -25.36 3.62
CA ALA A 75 0.29 -24.81 2.35
C ALA A 75 -0.78 -23.71 2.57
N PHE A 76 -0.67 -22.60 1.83
CA PHE A 76 -1.56 -21.45 1.95
C PHE A 76 -2.09 -21.05 0.58
N SER A 77 -3.37 -20.68 0.53
CA SER A 77 -4.01 -20.09 -0.65
C SER A 77 -4.78 -18.86 -0.23
N GLY A 78 -4.64 -17.80 -1.02
CA GLY A 78 -5.20 -16.50 -0.70
C GLY A 78 -5.03 -15.50 -1.82
N THR A 79 -5.01 -14.23 -1.48
CA THR A 79 -4.81 -13.14 -2.45
C THR A 79 -3.78 -12.13 -1.97
N LEU A 80 -2.97 -11.63 -2.90
CA LEU A 80 -2.32 -10.33 -2.74
C LEU A 80 -3.32 -9.25 -3.18
N TYR A 81 -3.70 -8.39 -2.25
CA TYR A 81 -4.57 -7.23 -2.50
C TYR A 81 -3.72 -5.98 -2.52
N GLY A 82 -3.81 -5.19 -3.58
CA GLY A 82 -3.15 -3.88 -3.68
C GLY A 82 -4.18 -2.78 -3.75
N ALA A 83 -3.89 -1.65 -3.10
CA ALA A 83 -4.73 -0.47 -3.11
C ALA A 83 -3.94 0.79 -3.47
N ILE A 84 -4.64 1.71 -4.14
CA ILE A 84 -4.24 3.10 -4.37
C ILE A 84 -5.29 3.97 -3.66
N GLY A 85 -4.82 4.96 -2.92
CA GLY A 85 -5.69 5.76 -2.08
C GLY A 85 -5.02 7.00 -1.54
N GLN A 86 -5.63 7.57 -0.50
CA GLN A 86 -5.16 8.79 0.12
C GLN A 86 -5.28 8.72 1.63
N LYS A 87 -4.53 9.59 2.31
CA LYS A 87 -4.64 9.76 3.75
C LYS A 87 -5.88 10.58 4.07
N VAL A 88 -6.76 10.04 4.92
CA VAL A 88 -7.88 10.78 5.49
C VAL A 88 -7.75 10.72 7.01
N VAL A 89 -7.42 11.87 7.61
CA VAL A 89 -7.09 12.00 9.04
C VAL A 89 -5.93 11.07 9.43
N SER A 90 -6.26 9.85 9.87
CA SER A 90 -5.34 8.81 10.35
C SER A 90 -5.56 7.45 9.70
N THR A 91 -6.42 7.35 8.68
CA THR A 91 -6.74 6.11 7.97
C THR A 91 -6.39 6.20 6.49
N PHE A 92 -6.19 5.04 5.87
CA PHE A 92 -6.04 4.92 4.43
C PHE A 92 -7.42 4.80 3.78
N ASP A 93 -7.79 5.77 2.95
CA ASP A 93 -8.99 5.74 2.12
C ASP A 93 -8.67 5.03 0.81
N GLU A 94 -9.11 3.77 0.68
CA GLU A 94 -8.92 2.92 -0.50
C GLU A 94 -9.85 3.38 -1.63
N ILE A 95 -9.29 3.93 -2.71
CA ILE A 95 -10.08 4.44 -3.86
C ILE A 95 -10.08 3.44 -5.02
N LEU A 96 -8.89 2.95 -5.39
CA LEU A 96 -8.74 1.88 -6.37
C LEU A 96 -8.09 0.67 -5.72
N ALA A 97 -8.53 -0.51 -6.11
CA ALA A 97 -7.89 -1.73 -5.68
C ALA A 97 -8.03 -2.84 -6.71
N ALA A 98 -7.11 -3.78 -6.63
CA ALA A 98 -7.16 -5.04 -7.36
C ALA A 98 -6.58 -6.15 -6.50
N GLN A 99 -6.77 -7.39 -6.94
CA GLN A 99 -6.23 -8.56 -6.27
C GLN A 99 -5.71 -9.58 -7.27
N SER A 100 -4.70 -10.33 -6.87
CA SER A 100 -4.20 -11.51 -7.56
C SER A 100 -4.18 -12.71 -6.62
N THR A 101 -4.43 -13.90 -7.16
CA THR A 101 -4.36 -15.14 -6.38
C THR A 101 -2.91 -15.45 -6.05
N ILE A 102 -2.67 -15.90 -4.82
CA ILE A 102 -1.40 -16.48 -4.41
C ILE A 102 -1.62 -17.91 -3.93
N SER A 103 -0.70 -18.80 -4.30
CA SER A 103 -0.64 -20.19 -3.83
C SER A 103 0.77 -20.47 -3.38
N VAL A 104 0.92 -20.87 -2.12
CA VAL A 104 2.19 -21.09 -1.46
C VAL A 104 2.21 -22.52 -0.96
N THR A 105 3.20 -23.29 -1.40
CA THR A 105 3.44 -24.62 -0.84
C THR A 105 3.96 -24.52 0.59
N GLU A 106 3.80 -25.59 1.36
CA GLU A 106 4.34 -25.65 2.72
C GLU A 106 5.84 -25.26 2.75
N LYS A 107 6.20 -24.47 3.76
CA LYS A 107 7.57 -24.04 4.04
C LYS A 107 7.91 -24.38 5.48
N THR A 108 8.84 -25.33 5.65
CA THR A 108 9.32 -25.77 6.98
C THR A 108 10.34 -24.80 7.59
N SER A 109 10.94 -23.92 6.78
CA SER A 109 11.80 -22.81 7.20
C SER A 109 11.37 -21.50 6.54
N PRO A 110 11.71 -20.32 7.12
CA PRO A 110 11.39 -19.03 6.51
C PRO A 110 11.90 -18.91 5.08
N ALA A 111 11.00 -18.61 4.15
CA ALA A 111 11.31 -18.41 2.74
C ALA A 111 10.80 -17.06 2.25
N THR A 112 11.65 -16.30 1.56
CA THR A 112 11.24 -15.07 0.88
C THR A 112 10.55 -15.42 -0.42
N LEU A 113 9.31 -14.96 -0.56
CA LEU A 113 8.46 -15.16 -1.73
C LEU A 113 8.09 -13.80 -2.32
N GLN A 114 7.62 -13.82 -3.56
CA GLN A 114 7.11 -12.64 -4.25
C GLN A 114 5.76 -12.90 -4.88
N ALA A 115 4.92 -11.87 -4.91
CA ALA A 115 3.69 -11.85 -5.66
C ALA A 115 3.48 -10.46 -6.28
N THR A 116 2.67 -10.40 -7.33
CA THR A 116 2.37 -9.15 -8.03
C THR A 116 0.87 -8.93 -8.14
N VAL A 117 0.45 -7.67 -8.13
CA VAL A 117 -0.94 -7.27 -8.37
C VAL A 117 -0.96 -6.06 -9.30
N ASP A 118 -1.87 -6.08 -10.27
CA ASP A 118 -2.01 -5.02 -11.28
C ASP A 118 -3.30 -4.25 -11.01
N ILE A 119 -3.18 -2.98 -10.63
CA ILE A 119 -4.30 -2.10 -10.31
C ILE A 119 -4.57 -1.21 -11.53
N PRO A 120 -5.76 -1.28 -12.16
CA PRO A 120 -6.10 -0.42 -13.29
C PRO A 120 -6.29 1.02 -12.83
N ILE A 121 -5.69 1.97 -13.56
CA ILE A 121 -5.80 3.40 -13.30
C ILE A 121 -7.05 3.92 -14.01
N THR A 122 -8.02 4.41 -13.22
CA THR A 122 -9.31 4.90 -13.72
C THR A 122 -9.56 6.32 -13.24
N THR A 123 -10.63 6.94 -13.75
CA THR A 123 -11.05 8.30 -13.40
C THR A 123 -11.63 8.43 -11.98
N ALA A 124 -11.72 7.34 -11.21
CA ALA A 124 -12.11 7.43 -9.80
C ALA A 124 -11.04 8.13 -8.93
N ILE A 125 -9.78 8.12 -9.38
CA ILE A 125 -8.72 8.99 -8.86
C ILE A 125 -8.52 10.17 -9.82
N ALA A 126 -8.55 11.40 -9.30
CA ALA A 126 -8.27 12.61 -10.06
C ALA A 126 -6.79 12.71 -10.50
N GLY A 127 -6.58 13.19 -11.72
CA GLY A 127 -5.28 13.59 -12.27
C GLY A 127 -4.74 14.87 -11.67
N GLY A 128 -3.43 15.10 -11.83
CA GLY A 128 -2.73 16.26 -11.29
C GLY A 128 -2.36 16.16 -9.82
N LYS A 129 -2.47 14.98 -9.18
CA LYS A 129 -2.08 14.81 -7.78
C LYS A 129 -1.44 13.44 -7.47
N ASN A 130 -0.77 13.41 -6.33
CA ASN A 130 -0.15 12.21 -5.78
C ASN A 130 -1.15 11.36 -4.99
N TYR A 131 -0.92 10.05 -4.99
CA TYR A 131 -1.63 9.04 -4.22
C TYR A 131 -0.66 8.13 -3.48
N ALA A 132 -1.16 7.54 -2.41
CA ALA A 132 -0.46 6.53 -1.64
C ALA A 132 -0.86 5.13 -2.10
N ILE A 133 -0.01 4.15 -1.78
CA ILE A 133 -0.28 2.74 -2.05
C ILE A 133 0.03 1.88 -0.84
N TYR A 134 -0.60 0.71 -0.78
CA TYR A 134 -0.19 -0.36 0.12
C TYR A 134 -0.65 -1.71 -0.42
N VAL A 135 -0.13 -2.79 0.15
CA VAL A 135 -0.60 -4.16 -0.13
C VAL A 135 -0.93 -4.93 1.13
N LYS A 136 -1.86 -5.89 1.04
CA LYS A 136 -2.17 -6.86 2.09
C LYS A 136 -2.33 -8.26 1.52
N ILE A 137 -1.91 -9.27 2.28
CA ILE A 137 -2.23 -10.67 1.98
C ILE A 137 -3.47 -11.05 2.77
N ARG A 138 -4.44 -11.66 2.07
CA ARG A 138 -5.67 -12.19 2.67
C ARG A 138 -5.77 -13.68 2.44
N ASP A 139 -6.37 -14.40 3.38
CA ASP A 139 -6.73 -15.80 3.17
C ASP A 139 -7.95 -15.95 2.24
N SER A 140 -8.34 -17.19 1.95
CA SER A 140 -9.51 -17.52 1.14
C SER A 140 -10.84 -17.03 1.75
N GLY A 141 -10.89 -16.80 3.06
CA GLY A 141 -12.04 -16.19 3.75
C GLY A 141 -12.05 -14.66 3.71
N GLY A 142 -11.04 -14.03 3.11
CA GLY A 142 -10.91 -12.58 3.01
C GLY A 142 -10.30 -11.93 4.26
N ALA A 143 -9.87 -12.70 5.26
CA ALA A 143 -9.23 -12.15 6.45
C ALA A 143 -7.79 -11.72 6.13
N THR A 144 -7.44 -10.50 6.55
CA THR A 144 -6.07 -9.97 6.39
C THR A 144 -5.11 -10.74 7.31
N LYS A 145 -4.00 -11.21 6.75
CA LYS A 145 -2.93 -11.90 7.48
C LYS A 145 -1.72 -10.99 7.73
N ILE A 146 -1.37 -10.19 6.74
CA ILE A 146 -0.29 -9.20 6.83
C ILE A 146 -0.60 -8.04 5.89
N ILE A 147 -0.09 -6.87 6.24
CA ILE A 147 -0.25 -5.60 5.53
C ILE A 147 1.09 -4.87 5.48
N SER A 148 1.37 -4.15 4.41
CA SER A 148 2.55 -3.30 4.28
C SER A 148 2.33 -1.90 4.85
N ASP A 149 3.42 -1.18 5.11
CA ASP A 149 3.39 0.28 5.23
C ASP A 149 2.64 0.95 4.08
N TYR A 150 2.08 2.11 4.39
CA TYR A 150 1.46 3.00 3.43
C TYR A 150 2.55 3.86 2.82
N TYR A 151 2.86 3.63 1.55
CA TYR A 151 3.82 4.44 0.83
C TYR A 151 3.16 5.73 0.32
N GLU A 152 3.54 6.85 0.94
CA GLU A 152 3.07 8.19 0.59
C GLU A 152 3.68 8.66 -0.73
N ASN A 153 2.87 9.33 -1.55
CA ASN A 153 3.29 9.92 -2.82
C ASN A 153 3.99 8.90 -3.74
N ALA A 154 3.51 7.66 -3.77
CA ALA A 154 4.07 6.60 -4.60
C ALA A 154 3.62 6.71 -6.06
N VAL A 155 2.47 7.32 -6.32
CA VAL A 155 1.84 7.39 -7.64
C VAL A 155 1.40 8.82 -7.92
N TYR A 156 1.81 9.38 -9.06
CA TYR A 156 1.28 10.63 -9.56
C TYR A 156 0.43 10.34 -10.79
N VAL A 157 -0.86 10.70 -10.73
CA VAL A 157 -1.74 10.57 -11.88
C VAL A 157 -1.52 11.79 -12.76
N VAL A 158 -0.94 11.59 -13.94
CA VAL A 158 -0.72 12.66 -14.92
C VAL A 158 -2.07 13.24 -15.29
N GLY A 159 -2.18 14.58 -15.24
CA GLY A 159 -3.38 15.27 -15.69
C GLY A 159 -3.66 14.97 -17.16
N ALA A 160 -4.92 15.06 -17.56
CA ALA A 160 -5.25 15.02 -18.98
C ALA A 160 -4.68 16.30 -19.63
N GLU A 161 -3.55 16.17 -20.33
CA GLU A 161 -3.03 17.25 -21.16
C GLU A 161 -3.84 17.33 -22.45
N PRO A 162 -4.14 18.55 -22.96
CA PRO A 162 -4.78 18.69 -24.25
C PRO A 162 -3.92 18.06 -25.35
N ALA A 163 -4.51 17.11 -26.09
CA ALA A 163 -3.89 16.55 -27.27
C ALA A 163 -4.20 17.46 -28.47
N PHE A 164 -3.19 18.13 -29.00
CA PHE A 164 -3.30 18.84 -30.27
C PHE A 164 -2.91 17.90 -31.41
N SER A 165 -3.76 17.81 -32.43
CA SER A 165 -3.47 17.14 -33.69
C SER A 165 -3.94 18.00 -34.86
N ALA A 166 -3.39 17.75 -36.05
CA ALA A 166 -3.75 18.48 -37.28
C ALA A 166 -3.58 20.01 -37.21
N LEU A 167 -2.47 20.51 -36.64
CA LEU A 167 -2.11 21.91 -36.74
C LEU A 167 -1.76 22.27 -38.19
N THR A 168 -2.51 23.18 -38.81
CA THR A 168 -2.27 23.65 -40.18
C THR A 168 -2.59 25.14 -40.28
N ILE A 169 -1.73 25.90 -40.95
CA ILE A 169 -1.97 27.30 -41.30
C ILE A 169 -3.02 27.32 -42.42
N THR A 170 -4.17 27.94 -42.16
CA THR A 170 -5.28 28.00 -43.12
C THR A 170 -5.34 29.30 -43.93
N ASP A 171 -4.72 30.37 -43.46
CA ASP A 171 -4.68 31.69 -44.12
C ASP A 171 -3.50 32.54 -43.61
N TYR A 172 -3.09 33.54 -44.40
CA TYR A 172 -2.10 34.54 -44.00
C TYR A 172 -2.35 35.85 -44.78
N ILE A 173 -2.47 36.96 -44.05
CA ILE A 173 -2.69 38.28 -44.63
C ILE A 173 -1.61 39.26 -44.19
N LYS A 174 -1.37 40.29 -45.01
CA LYS A 174 -0.59 41.46 -44.59
C LYS A 174 -1.47 42.33 -43.68
N VAL A 175 -0.95 42.70 -42.52
CA VAL A 175 -1.52 43.70 -41.59
C VAL A 175 -0.76 45.03 -41.68
#